data_AF-A0A7V5NBL0-F1
#
_entry.id   AF-A0A7V5NBL0-F1
#
_cell.length_a   1.000
_cell.length_b   1.000
_cell.length_c   1.000
_cell.angle_alpha   90.00
_cell.angle_beta   90.00
_cell.angle_gamma   90.00
#
_symmetry.space_group_name_H-M   'P 1'
#
loop_
_entity.id
_entity.type
_entity.pdbx_description
1 polymer ?
#
loop_
_entity_poly.entity_id
_entity_poly.type
_entity_poly.pdbx_seq_one_letter_code
_entity_poly.pdbx_strand_id
1 'polypeptide(L)'
;MLAKFIQKLRKKHNLTQEYLASALGISRPTYMQIERGERELTITEAEKLASIFGIPFEDFRRAKDSSITVEIKKEKLKPKSEKQEIRISVPQKNLEKFKEVLLYVLSKVGGKPNVGEAVLYKLLYFIDFDFYEKFEEQFIGATYIKNHYGPTPVEFKIVIDDMIKNGEVVKVEGKYFNYLQRKYLALRRPNLDILSGREIEHIDDVLARLSDKNAKEMEIYSHEDIPWKTAEDGKPLSYESVFYRNEPYSVRNYEDEL
;
A
#
# COMPACT_ATOMS: atom_id res chain seq x y z
N MET A 1 -28.68 1.94 -11.86
CA MET A 1 -27.32 2.14 -12.43
C MET A 1 -26.23 2.00 -11.38
N LEU A 2 -26.36 2.66 -10.22
CA LEU A 2 -25.38 2.60 -9.14
C LEU A 2 -25.13 1.18 -8.57
N ALA A 3 -26.18 0.37 -8.36
CA ALA A 3 -26.05 -1.01 -7.88
C ALA A 3 -25.13 -1.90 -8.76
N LYS A 4 -25.33 -1.87 -10.09
CA LYS A 4 -24.48 -2.59 -11.05
C LYS A 4 -23.05 -2.03 -11.08
N PHE A 5 -22.89 -0.73 -10.90
CA PHE A 5 -21.58 -0.08 -10.83
C PHE A 5 -20.81 -0.51 -9.57
N ILE A 6 -21.45 -0.53 -8.40
CA ILE A 6 -20.89 -1.04 -7.14
C ILE A 6 -20.48 -2.50 -7.30
N GLN A 7 -21.33 -3.33 -7.88
CA GLN A 7 -21.00 -4.74 -8.11
C GLN A 7 -19.80 -4.90 -9.06
N LYS A 8 -19.71 -4.08 -10.11
CA LYS A 8 -18.57 -4.07 -11.04
C LYS A 8 -17.29 -3.64 -10.33
N LEU A 9 -17.34 -2.59 -9.53
CA LEU A 9 -16.20 -2.12 -8.72
C LEU A 9 -15.77 -3.16 -7.70
N ARG A 10 -16.71 -3.77 -6.98
CA ARG A 10 -16.41 -4.84 -6.03
C ARG A 10 -15.67 -5.99 -6.72
N LYS A 11 -16.15 -6.44 -7.88
CA LYS A 11 -15.49 -7.50 -8.67
C LYS A 11 -14.12 -7.05 -9.19
N LYS A 12 -14.01 -5.83 -9.72
CA LYS A 12 -12.74 -5.23 -10.20
C LYS A 12 -11.68 -5.15 -9.10
N HIS A 13 -12.10 -4.87 -7.86
CA HIS A 13 -11.23 -4.83 -6.68
C HIS A 13 -11.10 -6.19 -5.98
N ASN A 14 -11.70 -7.26 -6.52
CA ASN A 14 -11.73 -8.61 -5.93
C ASN A 14 -12.18 -8.63 -4.45
N LEU A 15 -13.16 -7.78 -4.09
CA LEU A 15 -13.70 -7.69 -2.74
C LEU A 15 -14.91 -8.63 -2.57
N THR A 16 -15.08 -9.20 -1.38
CA THR A 16 -16.26 -10.02 -1.06
C THR A 16 -17.44 -9.14 -0.65
N GLN A 17 -18.66 -9.65 -0.80
CA GLN A 17 -19.85 -8.98 -0.28
C GLN A 17 -19.81 -8.88 1.25
N GLU A 18 -19.25 -9.89 1.92
CA GLU A 18 -19.04 -9.89 3.38
C GLU A 18 -18.15 -8.72 3.81
N TYR A 19 -17.01 -8.54 3.13
CA TYR A 19 -16.07 -7.45 3.44
C TYR A 19 -16.73 -6.08 3.37
N LEU A 20 -17.47 -5.80 2.29
CA LEU A 20 -18.15 -4.51 2.12
C LEU A 20 -19.32 -4.35 3.09
N ALA A 21 -20.03 -5.43 3.42
CA ALA A 21 -21.07 -5.40 4.44
C ALA A 21 -20.50 -5.02 5.82
N SER A 22 -19.41 -5.69 6.24
CA SER A 22 -18.72 -5.38 7.49
C SER A 22 -18.18 -3.95 7.52
N ALA A 23 -17.58 -3.47 6.42
CA ALA A 23 -17.05 -2.11 6.33
C ALA A 23 -18.15 -1.02 6.40
N LEU A 24 -19.36 -1.36 5.96
CA LEU A 24 -20.53 -0.48 6.05
C LEU A 24 -21.28 -0.60 7.38
N GLY A 25 -20.98 -1.61 8.20
CA GLY A 25 -21.70 -1.88 9.44
C GLY A 25 -23.09 -2.47 9.21
N ILE A 26 -23.30 -3.17 8.10
CA ILE A 26 -24.57 -3.81 7.73
C ILE A 26 -24.40 -5.32 7.55
N SER A 27 -25.50 -6.06 7.55
CA SER A 27 -25.46 -7.50 7.32
C SER A 27 -25.12 -7.83 5.85
N ARG A 28 -24.46 -8.96 5.59
CA ARG A 28 -24.20 -9.42 4.22
C ARG A 28 -25.48 -9.54 3.37
N PRO A 29 -26.61 -10.09 3.86
CA PRO A 29 -27.87 -10.06 3.13
C PRO A 29 -28.31 -8.64 2.74
N THR A 30 -28.14 -7.67 3.65
CA THR A 30 -28.45 -6.26 3.38
C THR A 30 -27.57 -5.69 2.27
N TYR A 31 -26.26 -6.01 2.27
CA TYR A 31 -25.36 -5.58 1.20
C TYR A 31 -25.69 -6.25 -0.15
N MET A 32 -26.11 -7.52 -0.13
CA MET A 32 -26.57 -8.21 -1.34
C MET A 32 -27.78 -7.54 -1.98
N GLN A 33 -28.73 -7.05 -1.17
CA GLN A 33 -29.88 -6.29 -1.66
C GLN A 33 -29.46 -4.98 -2.34
N ILE A 34 -28.40 -4.32 -1.86
CA ILE A 34 -27.84 -3.12 -2.48
C ILE A 34 -27.28 -3.43 -3.88
N GLU A 35 -26.48 -4.50 -4.02
CA GLU A 35 -25.92 -4.89 -5.33
C GLU A 35 -27.00 -5.33 -6.33
N ARG A 36 -28.12 -5.86 -5.83
CA ARG A 36 -29.28 -6.22 -6.65
C ARG A 36 -30.17 -5.02 -7.00
N GLY A 37 -29.99 -3.89 -6.30
CA GLY A 37 -30.83 -2.70 -6.46
C GLY A 37 -32.18 -2.77 -5.73
N GLU A 38 -32.33 -3.71 -4.81
CA GLU A 38 -33.51 -3.89 -3.96
C GLU A 38 -33.49 -2.94 -2.74
N ARG A 39 -32.30 -2.43 -2.38
CA ARG A 39 -32.08 -1.45 -1.30
C ARG A 39 -31.21 -0.30 -1.80
N GLU A 40 -31.60 0.93 -1.49
CA GLU A 40 -30.77 2.12 -1.73
C GLU A 40 -29.72 2.33 -0.63
N LEU A 41 -28.59 2.93 -1.01
CA LEU A 41 -27.54 3.35 -0.06
C LEU A 41 -27.94 4.62 0.66
N THR A 42 -27.60 4.73 1.94
CA THR A 42 -27.55 6.03 2.61
C THR A 42 -26.36 6.85 2.06
N ILE A 43 -26.39 8.16 2.27
CA ILE A 43 -25.27 9.05 1.92
C ILE A 43 -23.98 8.58 2.61
N THR A 44 -24.06 8.23 3.89
CA THR A 44 -22.91 7.75 4.69
C THR A 44 -22.38 6.40 4.21
N GLU A 45 -23.24 5.47 3.79
CA GLU A 45 -22.82 4.21 3.18
C GLU A 45 -22.16 4.42 1.81
N ALA A 46 -22.70 5.36 1.01
CA ALA A 46 -22.15 5.72 -0.28
C ALA A 46 -20.78 6.42 -0.16
N GLU A 47 -20.58 7.30 0.82
CA GLU A 47 -19.28 7.91 1.15
C GLU A 47 -18.26 6.85 1.56
N LYS A 48 -18.63 5.92 2.44
CA LYS A 48 -17.77 4.79 2.82
C LYS A 48 -17.39 3.93 1.61
N LEU A 49 -18.34 3.59 0.74
CA LEU A 49 -18.05 2.84 -0.47
C LEU A 49 -17.14 3.61 -1.44
N ALA A 50 -17.38 4.90 -1.63
CA ALA A 50 -16.53 5.75 -2.45
C ALA A 50 -15.07 5.76 -1.94
N SER A 51 -14.90 5.90 -0.61
CA SER A 51 -13.60 5.80 0.05
C SER A 51 -12.96 4.42 -0.09
N ILE A 52 -13.72 3.33 0.11
CA ILE A 52 -13.22 1.95 -0.04
C ILE A 52 -12.77 1.68 -1.48
N PHE A 53 -13.48 2.21 -2.47
CA PHE A 53 -13.15 2.04 -3.89
C PHE A 53 -12.12 3.07 -4.39
N GLY A 54 -11.71 4.04 -3.56
CA GLY A 54 -10.74 5.07 -3.92
C GLY A 54 -11.22 6.01 -5.03
N ILE A 55 -12.52 6.28 -5.08
CA ILE A 55 -13.16 7.15 -6.08
C ILE A 55 -13.79 8.35 -5.39
N PRO A 56 -13.67 9.57 -5.94
CA PRO A 56 -14.35 10.74 -5.40
C PRO A 56 -15.86 10.49 -5.27
N PHE A 57 -16.46 10.93 -4.18
CA PHE A 57 -17.89 10.73 -3.90
C PHE A 57 -18.81 11.22 -5.03
N GLU A 58 -18.47 12.36 -5.66
CA GLU A 58 -19.20 12.90 -6.81
C GLU A 58 -19.16 12.00 -8.05
N ASP A 59 -18.04 11.30 -8.29
CA ASP A 59 -17.89 10.36 -9.40
C ASP A 59 -18.59 9.03 -9.10
N PHE A 60 -18.52 8.58 -7.83
CA PHE A 60 -19.28 7.43 -7.35
C PHE A 60 -20.79 7.64 -7.52
N ARG A 61 -21.31 8.81 -7.11
CA ARG A 61 -22.73 9.18 -7.22
C ARG A 61 -23.22 9.19 -8.67
N ARG A 62 -22.35 9.55 -9.61
CA ARG A 62 -22.66 9.61 -11.06
C ARG A 62 -22.47 8.27 -11.78
N ALA A 63 -22.00 7.22 -11.09
CA ALA A 63 -21.70 5.91 -11.66
C ALA A 63 -20.79 5.95 -12.91
N LYS A 64 -19.83 6.89 -12.94
CA LYS A 64 -18.84 6.99 -14.02
C LYS A 64 -17.58 6.18 -13.66
N ASP A 65 -17.25 5.20 -14.50
CA ASP A 65 -15.97 4.48 -14.44
C ASP A 65 -14.93 5.36 -15.14
N SER A 66 -14.27 6.23 -14.40
CA SER A 66 -13.10 6.98 -14.87
C SER A 66 -11.89 6.04 -14.95
N SER A 67 -12.00 4.96 -15.71
CA SER A 67 -10.89 4.06 -16.01
C SER A 67 -9.99 4.73 -17.05
N ILE A 68 -8.83 5.18 -16.61
CA ILE A 68 -7.72 5.63 -17.44
C ILE A 68 -7.31 4.50 -18.40
N THR A 69 -7.54 4.66 -19.70
CA THR A 69 -6.86 3.91 -20.78
C THR A 69 -5.75 4.81 -21.33
N VAL A 70 -4.49 4.54 -20.99
CA VAL A 70 -3.32 5.24 -21.54
C VAL A 70 -2.76 4.41 -22.68
N GLU A 71 -3.08 4.81 -23.92
CA GLU A 71 -2.27 4.47 -25.09
C GLU A 71 -1.03 5.36 -25.10
N ILE A 72 0.16 4.75 -25.19
CA ILE A 72 1.44 5.45 -25.21
C ILE A 72 1.71 5.94 -26.63
N LYS A 73 1.65 7.26 -26.89
CA LYS A 73 2.36 7.90 -28.02
C LYS A 73 2.99 9.23 -27.57
N LYS A 74 4.26 9.40 -27.97
CA LYS A 74 5.19 10.49 -27.61
C LYS A 74 4.78 11.87 -28.18
N GLU A 75 4.88 12.87 -27.29
CA GLU A 75 5.19 14.31 -27.46
C GLU A 75 4.51 15.19 -28.55
N LYS A 76 3.84 16.28 -28.13
CA LYS A 76 4.36 17.68 -28.12
C LYS A 76 3.35 18.71 -27.52
N LEU A 77 3.88 19.55 -26.62
CA LEU A 77 3.48 20.84 -26.00
C LEU A 77 2.10 21.54 -26.29
N LYS A 78 1.24 21.59 -25.24
CA LYS A 78 0.40 22.67 -24.60
C LYS A 78 -0.44 23.68 -25.44
N PRO A 79 -1.64 24.18 -24.95
CA PRO A 79 -1.86 24.71 -23.60
C PRO A 79 -3.19 24.42 -22.83
N LYS A 80 -3.04 24.49 -21.49
CA LYS A 80 -3.96 24.82 -20.36
C LYS A 80 -5.46 24.44 -20.39
N SER A 81 -5.84 23.53 -19.49
CA SER A 81 -6.92 23.79 -18.53
C SER A 81 -6.63 23.08 -17.19
N GLU A 82 -6.88 23.80 -16.10
CA GLU A 82 -6.53 23.45 -14.72
C GLU A 82 -7.52 22.46 -14.13
N LYS A 83 -7.05 21.23 -13.88
CA LYS A 83 -7.47 20.42 -12.74
C LYS A 83 -6.20 19.84 -12.15
N GLN A 84 -5.97 20.09 -10.86
CA GLN A 84 -4.88 19.50 -10.11
C GLN A 84 -5.13 17.99 -9.99
N GLU A 85 -4.79 17.25 -11.04
CA GLU A 85 -4.45 15.84 -10.92
C GLU A 85 -3.22 15.77 -10.03
N ILE A 86 -3.29 14.99 -8.95
CA ILE A 86 -2.12 14.56 -8.19
C ILE A 86 -1.31 13.69 -9.16
N ARG A 87 -0.48 14.32 -9.98
CA ARG A 87 0.63 13.66 -10.65
C ARG A 87 1.55 13.23 -9.53
N ILE A 88 1.45 11.97 -9.11
CA ILE A 88 2.54 11.34 -8.37
C ILE A 88 3.70 11.27 -9.37
N SER A 89 4.47 12.35 -9.44
CA SER A 89 5.73 12.42 -10.14
C SER A 89 6.74 11.60 -9.35
N VAL A 90 6.53 10.29 -9.28
CA VAL A 90 7.59 9.40 -8.81
C VAL A 90 8.73 9.60 -9.79
N PRO A 91 9.91 10.09 -9.36
CA PRO A 91 11.06 10.16 -10.24
C PRO A 91 11.28 8.74 -10.79
N GLN A 92 11.39 8.56 -12.10
CA GLN A 92 11.63 7.23 -12.71
C GLN A 92 12.78 6.46 -12.03
N LYS A 93 13.75 7.19 -11.46
CA LYS A 93 14.86 6.63 -10.68
C LYS A 93 14.42 5.83 -9.44
N ASN A 94 13.32 6.19 -8.77
CA ASN A 94 12.88 5.51 -7.56
C ASN A 94 12.06 4.25 -7.85
N LEU A 95 11.43 4.14 -9.02
CA LEU A 95 10.67 2.94 -9.39
C LEU A 95 11.58 1.72 -9.59
N GLU A 96 12.72 1.91 -10.27
CA GLU A 96 13.71 0.84 -10.45
C GLU A 96 14.24 0.38 -9.09
N LYS A 97 14.61 1.32 -8.23
CA LYS A 97 15.06 1.02 -6.86
C LYS A 97 14.00 0.30 -6.04
N PHE A 98 12.73 0.73 -6.13
CA PHE A 98 11.62 0.01 -5.49
C PHE A 98 11.61 -1.46 -5.93
N LYS A 99 11.63 -1.74 -7.25
CA LYS A 99 11.58 -3.11 -7.77
C LYS A 99 12.70 -3.97 -7.20
N GLU A 100 13.94 -3.51 -7.21
CA GLU A 100 15.07 -4.31 -6.72
C GLU A 100 15.05 -4.48 -5.20
N VAL A 101 14.67 -3.44 -4.44
CA VAL A 101 14.47 -3.58 -2.99
C VAL A 101 13.35 -4.57 -2.68
N LEU A 102 12.24 -4.51 -3.42
CA LEU A 102 11.13 -5.45 -3.27
C LEU A 102 11.56 -6.88 -3.59
N LEU A 103 12.31 -7.10 -4.67
CA LEU A 103 12.88 -8.42 -4.98
C LEU A 103 13.84 -8.90 -3.90
N TYR A 104 14.69 -8.02 -3.36
CA TYR A 104 15.59 -8.36 -2.27
C TYR A 104 14.82 -8.81 -1.04
N VAL A 105 13.85 -8.03 -0.58
CA VAL A 105 12.96 -8.38 0.54
C VAL A 105 12.24 -9.70 0.28
N LEU A 106 11.63 -9.88 -0.90
CA LEU A 106 10.92 -11.12 -1.26
C LEU A 106 11.87 -12.33 -1.31
N SER A 107 13.11 -12.15 -1.76
CA SER A 107 14.11 -13.23 -1.79
C SER A 107 14.50 -13.71 -0.39
N LYS A 108 14.45 -12.82 0.62
CA LYS A 108 14.79 -13.13 2.02
C LYS A 108 13.60 -13.70 2.79
N VAL A 109 12.41 -13.12 2.61
CA VAL A 109 11.26 -13.37 3.48
C VAL A 109 9.98 -13.81 2.77
N GLY A 110 9.90 -13.78 1.44
CA GLY A 110 8.70 -14.15 0.68
C GLY A 110 8.25 -15.61 0.91
N GLY A 111 9.20 -16.50 1.21
CA GLY A 111 8.92 -17.89 1.58
C GLY A 111 8.27 -18.06 2.96
N LYS A 112 8.44 -17.12 3.89
CA LYS A 112 7.98 -17.27 5.27
C LYS A 112 6.45 -17.35 5.36
N PRO A 113 5.87 -18.27 6.15
CA PRO A 113 4.42 -18.49 6.18
C PRO A 113 3.63 -17.29 6.72
N ASN A 114 4.21 -16.52 7.64
CA ASN A 114 3.62 -15.32 8.23
C ASN A 114 3.65 -14.09 7.31
N VAL A 115 4.49 -14.09 6.25
CA VAL A 115 4.70 -12.94 5.37
C VAL A 115 3.70 -12.97 4.22
N GLY A 116 2.60 -12.23 4.39
CA GLY A 116 1.68 -11.87 3.31
C GLY A 116 1.76 -10.37 2.96
N GLU A 117 0.90 -9.93 2.04
CA GLU A 117 0.82 -8.53 1.56
C GLU A 117 0.79 -7.49 2.70
N ALA A 118 -0.01 -7.72 3.74
CA ALA A 118 -0.14 -6.80 4.88
C ALA A 118 1.11 -6.71 5.75
N VAL A 119 1.95 -7.76 5.81
CA VAL A 119 3.25 -7.73 6.49
C VAL A 119 4.27 -7.04 5.60
N LEU A 120 4.27 -7.37 4.31
CA LEU A 120 5.17 -6.79 3.31
C LEU A 120 5.06 -5.26 3.23
N TYR A 121 3.84 -4.70 3.27
CA TYR A 121 3.65 -3.23 3.31
C TYR A 121 4.35 -2.57 4.49
N LYS A 122 4.29 -3.21 5.65
CA LYS A 122 4.85 -2.67 6.88
C LYS A 122 6.37 -2.84 6.90
N LEU A 123 6.89 -3.93 6.34
CA LEU A 123 8.33 -4.09 6.14
C LEU A 123 8.88 -2.99 5.23
N LEU A 124 8.22 -2.71 4.09
CA LEU A 124 8.62 -1.61 3.20
C LEU A 124 8.57 -0.26 3.90
N TYR A 125 7.50 -0.01 4.67
CA TYR A 125 7.35 1.20 5.47
C TYR A 125 8.51 1.40 6.45
N PHE A 126 8.85 0.40 7.28
CA PHE A 126 9.95 0.51 8.22
C PHE A 126 11.31 0.59 7.52
N ILE A 127 11.51 -0.14 6.42
CA ILE A 127 12.73 -0.01 5.61
C ILE A 127 12.93 1.44 5.16
N ASP A 128 11.89 2.12 4.69
CA ASP A 128 12.00 3.48 4.15
C ASP A 128 12.10 4.54 5.26
N PHE A 129 11.27 4.45 6.29
CA PHE A 129 11.21 5.43 7.38
C PHE A 129 12.40 5.31 8.34
N ASP A 130 12.84 4.09 8.66
CA ASP A 130 14.01 3.89 9.52
C ASP A 130 15.29 4.37 8.81
N PHE A 131 15.36 4.24 7.47
CA PHE A 131 16.49 4.77 6.70
C PHE A 131 16.51 6.30 6.74
N TYR A 132 15.33 6.92 6.58
CA TYR A 132 15.20 8.37 6.66
C TYR A 132 15.54 8.90 8.06
N GLU A 133 15.17 8.19 9.13
CA GLU A 133 15.55 8.58 10.49
C GLU A 133 17.07 8.56 10.72
N LYS A 134 17.75 7.53 10.19
CA LYS A 134 19.21 7.36 10.34
C LYS A 134 20.02 8.32 9.50
N PHE A 135 19.58 8.61 8.27
CA PHE A 135 20.41 9.25 7.26
C PHE A 135 19.80 10.53 6.67
N GLU A 136 18.56 10.87 7.02
CA GLU A 136 17.82 12.02 6.51
C GLU A 136 17.64 12.02 4.97
N GLU A 137 17.79 10.84 4.37
CA GLU A 137 17.65 10.55 2.94
C GLU A 137 16.50 9.57 2.73
N GLN A 138 15.70 9.75 1.68
CA GLN A 138 14.68 8.77 1.32
C GLN A 138 15.33 7.54 0.68
N PHE A 139 14.93 6.34 1.09
CA PHE A 139 15.52 5.11 0.57
C PHE A 139 14.87 4.67 -0.74
N ILE A 140 13.62 4.24 -0.66
CA ILE A 140 12.74 4.04 -1.83
C ILE A 140 12.00 5.35 -2.13
N GLY A 141 11.61 6.07 -1.07
CA GLY A 141 10.82 7.30 -1.16
C GLY A 141 9.41 7.06 -1.67
N ALA A 142 8.78 5.97 -1.23
CA ALA A 142 7.38 5.69 -1.56
C ALA A 142 6.43 6.57 -0.75
N THR A 143 5.25 6.85 -1.29
CA THR A 143 4.20 7.54 -0.54
C THR A 143 3.45 6.52 0.31
N TYR A 144 3.46 6.67 1.63
CA TYR A 144 2.69 5.81 2.53
C TYR A 144 1.48 6.54 3.06
N ILE A 145 0.31 5.91 3.06
CA ILE A 145 -0.92 6.47 3.64
C ILE A 145 -1.35 5.73 4.90
N LYS A 146 -1.96 6.45 5.84
CA LYS A 146 -2.59 5.86 7.02
C LYS A 146 -3.85 5.08 6.62
N ASN A 147 -3.80 3.77 6.72
CA ASN A 147 -4.97 2.90 6.55
C ASN A 147 -5.28 2.15 7.85
N HIS A 148 -6.52 1.61 7.92
CA HIS A 148 -7.03 0.89 9.08
C HIS A 148 -6.10 -0.22 9.59
N TYR A 149 -5.43 -0.94 8.69
CA TYR A 149 -4.52 -2.04 9.04
C TYR A 149 -3.04 -1.65 9.03
N GLY A 150 -2.72 -0.36 9.08
CA GLY A 150 -1.35 0.16 9.10
C GLY A 150 -0.97 0.98 7.85
N PRO A 151 0.30 1.39 7.74
CA PRO A 151 0.80 2.16 6.61
C PRO A 151 0.70 1.34 5.30
N THR A 152 0.27 1.97 4.22
CA THR A 152 0.17 1.35 2.89
C THR A 152 0.93 2.15 1.84
N PRO A 153 1.93 1.55 1.16
CA PRO A 153 2.61 2.21 0.04
C PRO A 153 1.70 2.36 -1.18
N VAL A 154 1.49 3.59 -1.65
CA VAL A 154 0.60 3.93 -2.76
C VAL A 154 1.11 3.36 -4.08
N GLU A 155 2.41 3.47 -4.31
CA GLU A 155 3.07 3.06 -5.56
C GLU A 155 3.16 1.52 -5.68
N PHE A 156 3.00 0.77 -4.59
CA PHE A 156 3.20 -0.68 -4.58
C PHE A 156 2.35 -1.38 -5.63
N LYS A 157 1.08 -0.99 -5.77
CA LYS A 157 0.18 -1.62 -6.76
C LYS A 157 0.71 -1.49 -8.18
N ILE A 158 1.18 -0.30 -8.54
CA ILE A 158 1.71 -0.04 -9.89
C ILE A 158 3.00 -0.82 -10.11
N VAL A 159 3.89 -0.85 -9.10
CA VAL A 159 5.16 -1.57 -9.16
C VAL A 159 4.93 -3.09 -9.28
N ILE A 160 4.08 -3.66 -8.42
CA ILE A 160 3.86 -5.11 -8.38
C ILE A 160 3.12 -5.61 -9.61
N ASP A 161 2.15 -4.85 -10.13
CA ASP A 161 1.42 -5.22 -11.34
C ASP A 161 2.36 -5.24 -12.56
N ASP A 162 3.28 -4.28 -12.67
CA ASP A 162 4.30 -4.24 -13.71
C ASP A 162 5.29 -5.42 -13.58
N MET A 163 5.78 -5.71 -12.38
CA MET A 163 6.67 -6.85 -12.12
C MET A 163 6.01 -8.20 -12.42
N ILE A 164 4.71 -8.36 -12.12
CA ILE A 164 3.96 -9.56 -12.48
C ILE A 164 3.85 -9.69 -14.00
N LYS A 165 3.50 -8.60 -14.68
CA LYS A 165 3.40 -8.57 -16.14
C LYS A 165 4.72 -8.95 -16.83
N ASN A 166 5.85 -8.54 -16.27
CA ASN A 166 7.18 -8.82 -16.79
C ASN A 166 7.74 -10.17 -16.32
N GLY A 167 6.99 -10.96 -15.54
CA GLY A 167 7.43 -12.27 -15.04
C GLY A 167 8.53 -12.21 -13.97
N GLU A 168 8.67 -11.07 -13.29
CA GLU A 168 9.70 -10.85 -12.25
C GLU A 168 9.23 -11.34 -10.87
N VAL A 169 7.92 -11.31 -10.64
CA VAL A 169 7.25 -11.75 -9.40
C VAL A 169 5.98 -12.52 -9.76
N VAL A 170 5.65 -13.55 -8.97
CA VAL A 170 4.35 -14.21 -9.03
C VAL A 170 3.52 -13.91 -7.80
N LYS A 171 2.22 -13.67 -8.00
CA LYS A 171 1.24 -13.57 -6.91
C LYS A 171 0.65 -14.95 -6.63
N VAL A 172 0.68 -15.36 -5.37
CA VAL A 172 0.09 -16.61 -4.88
C VAL A 172 -1.03 -16.28 -3.91
N GLU A 173 -2.20 -16.86 -4.12
CA GLU A 173 -3.32 -16.77 -3.17
C GLU A 173 -3.53 -18.13 -2.52
N GLY A 174 -3.55 -18.14 -1.19
CA GLY A 174 -3.67 -19.36 -0.40
C GLY A 174 -4.41 -19.11 0.90
N LYS A 175 -4.71 -20.17 1.64
CA LYS A 175 -5.23 -20.05 3.01
C LYS A 175 -4.08 -20.07 4.00
N TYR A 176 -4.03 -19.09 4.89
CA TYR A 176 -3.21 -19.12 6.09
C TYR A 176 -4.15 -19.22 7.28
N PHE A 177 -4.16 -20.38 7.94
CA PHE A 177 -5.24 -20.78 8.84
C PHE A 177 -6.62 -20.66 8.14
N ASN A 178 -7.52 -19.82 8.66
CA ASN A 178 -8.86 -19.60 8.12
C ASN A 178 -8.97 -18.37 7.19
N TYR A 179 -7.85 -17.67 6.93
CA TYR A 179 -7.86 -16.40 6.20
C TYR A 179 -7.23 -16.53 4.82
N LEU A 180 -7.77 -15.80 3.84
CA LEU A 180 -7.15 -15.69 2.52
C LEU A 180 -5.90 -14.81 2.64
N GLN A 181 -4.75 -15.40 2.31
CA GLN A 181 -3.46 -14.73 2.30
C GLN A 181 -3.02 -14.52 0.85
N ARG A 182 -2.66 -13.28 0.54
CA ARG A 182 -1.96 -12.92 -0.71
C ARG A 182 -0.47 -12.88 -0.41
N LYS A 183 0.30 -13.60 -1.21
CA LYS A 183 1.75 -13.66 -1.16
C LYS A 183 2.35 -13.29 -2.50
N TYR A 184 3.58 -12.83 -2.46
CA TYR A 184 4.39 -12.52 -3.63
C TYR A 184 5.68 -13.31 -3.52
N LEU A 185 6.10 -13.94 -4.61
CA LEU A 185 7.36 -14.70 -4.67
C LEU A 185 8.19 -14.15 -5.82
N ALA A 186 9.47 -13.86 -5.55
CA ALA A 186 10.41 -13.42 -6.57
C ALA A 186 10.71 -14.56 -7.55
N LEU A 187 10.63 -14.28 -8.85
CA LEU A 187 10.98 -15.20 -9.93
C LEU A 187 12.37 -14.93 -10.51
N ARG A 188 12.99 -13.81 -10.15
CA ARG A 188 14.38 -13.48 -10.48
C ARG A 188 15.12 -12.96 -9.25
N ARG A 189 16.44 -12.97 -9.33
CA ARG A 189 17.29 -12.31 -8.31
C ARG A 189 17.21 -10.78 -8.46
N PRO A 190 17.32 -10.04 -7.34
CA PRO A 190 17.47 -8.60 -7.40
C PRO A 190 18.83 -8.23 -8.02
N ASN A 191 18.87 -7.12 -8.74
CA ASN A 191 20.10 -6.45 -9.14
C ASN A 191 20.64 -5.66 -7.94
N LEU A 192 21.75 -6.13 -7.36
CA LEU A 192 22.36 -5.49 -6.20
C LEU A 192 23.30 -4.34 -6.56
N ASP A 193 23.66 -4.16 -7.84
CA ASP A 193 24.57 -3.09 -8.26
C ASP A 193 24.00 -1.69 -8.01
N ILE A 194 22.68 -1.58 -7.81
CA ILE A 194 22.00 -0.32 -7.50
C ILE A 194 21.85 -0.05 -5.99
N LEU A 195 22.29 -0.98 -5.14
CA LEU A 195 22.25 -0.87 -3.68
C LEU A 195 23.67 -0.87 -3.12
N SER A 196 23.96 0.10 -2.26
CA SER A 196 25.19 0.13 -1.48
C SER A 196 25.17 -0.91 -0.35
N GLY A 197 26.36 -1.27 0.16
CA GLY A 197 26.47 -2.18 1.31
C GLY A 197 25.68 -1.70 2.54
N ARG A 198 25.70 -0.39 2.80
CA ARG A 198 24.93 0.26 3.89
C ARG A 198 23.43 0.08 3.73
N GLU A 199 22.93 0.20 2.50
CA GLU A 199 21.50 0.03 2.22
C GLU A 199 21.06 -1.43 2.34
N ILE A 200 21.91 -2.36 1.93
CA ILE A 200 21.67 -3.80 2.10
C ILE A 200 21.64 -4.17 3.58
N GLU A 201 22.65 -3.73 4.35
CA GLU A 201 22.72 -3.92 5.80
C GLU A 201 21.48 -3.36 6.49
N HIS A 202 21.06 -2.14 6.14
CA HIS A 202 19.84 -1.55 6.68
C HIS A 202 18.59 -2.39 6.41
N ILE A 203 18.41 -2.90 5.19
CA ILE A 203 17.28 -3.80 4.90
C ILE A 203 17.37 -5.05 5.79
N ASP A 204 18.54 -5.68 5.85
CA ASP A 204 18.74 -6.91 6.61
C ASP A 204 18.46 -6.70 8.12
N ASP A 205 18.84 -5.56 8.71
CA ASP A 205 18.54 -5.19 10.09
C ASP A 205 17.02 -5.07 10.35
N VAL A 206 16.31 -4.37 9.46
CA VAL A 206 14.85 -4.22 9.59
C VAL A 206 14.16 -5.58 9.46
N LEU A 207 14.61 -6.41 8.52
CA LEU A 207 14.08 -7.77 8.35
C LEU A 207 14.38 -8.66 9.56
N ALA A 208 15.57 -8.58 10.14
CA ALA A 208 15.93 -9.34 11.35
C ALA A 208 15.01 -8.98 12.52
N ARG A 209 14.66 -7.70 12.66
CA ARG A 209 13.83 -7.20 13.76
C ARG A 209 12.34 -7.52 13.59
N LEU A 210 11.82 -7.50 12.36
CA LEU A 210 10.38 -7.45 12.12
C LEU A 210 9.81 -8.64 11.31
N SER A 211 10.62 -9.37 10.54
CA SER A 211 10.09 -10.34 9.58
C SER A 211 9.49 -11.61 10.18
N ASP A 212 9.73 -11.88 11.46
CA ASP A 212 9.13 -13.02 12.18
C ASP A 212 7.76 -12.69 12.80
N LYS A 213 7.37 -11.41 12.84
CA LYS A 213 6.05 -10.99 13.32
C LYS A 213 4.97 -11.38 12.32
N ASN A 214 3.81 -11.80 12.83
CA ASN A 214 2.63 -12.06 12.01
C ASN A 214 1.88 -10.75 11.68
N ALA A 215 0.86 -10.85 10.82
CA ALA A 215 0.10 -9.68 10.35
C ALA A 215 -0.52 -8.86 11.50
N LYS A 216 -0.98 -9.51 12.58
CA LYS A 216 -1.60 -8.83 13.72
C LYS A 216 -0.56 -8.14 14.60
N GLU A 217 0.57 -8.80 14.85
CA GLU A 217 1.69 -8.21 15.58
C GLU A 217 2.27 -7.00 14.83
N MET A 218 2.44 -7.12 13.52
CA MET A 218 2.90 -6.01 12.67
C MET A 218 1.89 -4.86 12.64
N GLU A 219 0.59 -5.15 12.61
CA GLU A 219 -0.47 -4.14 12.72
C GLU A 219 -0.35 -3.35 14.02
N ILE A 220 -0.36 -4.05 15.17
CA ILE A 220 -0.21 -3.43 16.50
C ILE A 220 1.07 -2.60 16.55
N TYR A 221 2.19 -3.14 16.09
CA TYR A 221 3.49 -2.44 16.10
C TYR A 221 3.44 -1.17 15.23
N SER A 222 2.91 -1.25 14.01
CA SER A 222 2.82 -0.08 13.13
C SER A 222 1.83 0.99 13.60
N HIS A 223 0.81 0.62 14.37
CA HIS A 223 -0.17 1.57 14.92
C HIS A 223 0.39 2.38 16.07
N GLU A 224 1.44 1.89 16.72
CA GLU A 224 2.12 2.58 17.81
C GLU A 224 3.29 3.44 17.34
N ASP A 225 3.66 3.38 16.05
CA ASP A 225 4.70 4.23 15.47
C ASP A 225 4.19 5.66 15.22
N ILE A 226 5.01 6.66 15.54
CA ILE A 226 4.61 8.08 15.55
C ILE A 226 4.11 8.57 14.19
N PRO A 227 4.76 8.30 13.05
CA PRO A 227 4.25 8.74 11.76
C PRO A 227 2.81 8.29 11.49
N TRP A 228 2.49 7.04 11.85
CA TRP A 228 1.15 6.51 11.69
C TRP A 228 0.16 7.10 12.70
N LYS A 229 0.57 7.28 13.97
CA LYS A 229 -0.29 7.84 15.02
C LYS A 229 -0.75 9.26 14.70
N THR A 230 0.16 10.11 14.24
CA THR A 230 -0.09 11.54 14.06
C THR A 230 -0.80 11.88 12.75
N ALA A 231 -0.76 11.00 11.75
CA ALA A 231 -1.44 11.24 10.49
C ALA A 231 -2.96 11.07 10.60
N GLU A 232 -3.70 11.77 9.73
CA GLU A 232 -5.13 11.58 9.54
C GLU A 232 -5.40 10.34 8.67
N ASP A 233 -6.55 9.69 8.88
CA ASP A 233 -6.94 8.51 8.11
C ASP A 233 -7.01 8.82 6.60
N GLY A 234 -6.37 7.96 5.80
CA GLY A 234 -6.28 8.09 4.36
C GLY A 234 -5.31 9.17 3.85
N LYS A 235 -4.62 9.90 4.75
CA LYS A 235 -3.62 10.90 4.37
C LYS A 235 -2.20 10.32 4.31
N PRO A 236 -1.30 10.94 3.50
CA PRO A 236 0.11 10.59 3.51
C PRO A 236 0.76 10.76 4.88
N LEU A 237 1.68 9.87 5.21
CA LEU A 237 2.56 9.92 6.37
C LEU A 237 3.73 10.86 6.06
N SER A 238 4.10 11.72 7.01
CA SER A 238 5.28 12.58 6.90
C SER A 238 6.52 11.80 7.32
N TYR A 239 7.56 11.77 6.49
CA TYR A 239 8.84 11.15 6.84
C TYR A 239 9.49 11.85 8.03
N GLU A 240 9.35 13.18 8.11
CA GLU A 240 9.90 14.03 9.17
C GLU A 240 9.37 13.68 10.57
N SER A 241 8.21 13.02 10.64
CA SER A 241 7.66 12.60 11.92
C SER A 241 8.47 11.50 12.62
N VAL A 242 9.43 10.85 11.93
CA VAL A 242 10.34 9.87 12.56
C VAL A 242 11.25 10.50 13.62
N PHE A 243 11.55 11.79 13.53
CA PHE A 243 12.38 12.50 14.51
C PHE A 243 11.67 12.73 15.86
N TYR A 244 10.39 12.38 15.95
CA TYR A 244 9.61 12.42 17.18
C TYR A 244 9.31 11.01 17.71
N ARG A 245 9.94 9.96 17.15
CA ARG A 245 9.80 8.58 17.63
C ARG A 245 10.40 8.43 19.02
N ASN A 246 9.70 7.65 19.84
CA ASN A 246 10.23 7.18 21.12
C ASN A 246 10.84 5.77 20.93
N GLU A 247 11.61 5.30 21.91
CA GLU A 247 11.85 3.85 22.05
C GLU A 247 10.48 3.13 22.12
N PRO A 248 10.26 1.99 21.43
CA PRO A 248 11.21 1.09 20.74
C PRO A 248 11.32 1.29 19.21
N TYR A 249 10.88 2.44 18.68
CA TYR A 249 10.81 2.70 17.23
C TYR A 249 12.02 3.46 16.71
N SER A 250 12.59 4.35 17.53
CA SER A 250 13.74 5.13 17.13
C SER A 250 14.94 4.22 16.86
N VAL A 251 15.61 4.49 15.73
CA VAL A 251 16.79 3.74 15.26
C VAL A 251 18.03 4.62 15.15
N ARG A 252 17.95 5.86 15.63
CA ARG A 252 19.07 6.80 15.74
C ARG A 252 19.62 6.76 17.17
N ASN A 253 20.93 6.61 17.31
CA ASN A 253 21.59 6.76 18.61
C ASN A 253 21.80 8.24 18.88
N TYR A 254 20.96 8.83 19.75
CA TYR A 254 21.11 10.23 20.18
C TYR A 254 22.16 10.41 21.29
N GLU A 255 22.73 9.32 21.82
CA GLU A 255 23.75 9.36 22.87
C GLU A 255 25.12 9.84 22.36
N ASP A 256 25.36 9.81 21.04
CA ASP A 256 26.65 10.19 20.42
C ASP A 256 26.72 11.70 20.05
N GLU A 257 25.68 12.49 20.30
CA GLU A 257 25.61 13.93 19.95
C GLU A 257 25.78 14.90 21.15
N LEU A 258 26.24 14.43 22.32
CA LEU A 258 26.47 15.24 23.53
C LEU A 258 27.95 15.47 23.87
#